data_AF-A0A0Q7Q8U8-F1
#
_entry.id   AF-A0A0Q7Q8U8-F1
#
_cell.length_a   1.000
_cell.length_b   1.000
_cell.length_c   1.000
_cell.angle_alpha   90.00
_cell.angle_beta   90.00
_cell.angle_gamma   90.00
#
_symmetry.space_group_name_H-M   'P 1'
#
loop_
_entity.id
_entity.type
_entity.pdbx_description
1 polymer ?
#
loop_
_entity_poly.entity_id
_entity_poly.type
_entity_poly.pdbx_seq_one_letter_code
_entity_poly.pdbx_strand_id
1 'polypeptide(L)'
;MTEHGLTGRPAGRRRDRRDRGMRGPEVLPPSAPGGLRAPDRPTRRERFDSLVLGVVSAIEERWHDRLGLVEFAVEDTPLVPDDWEQTGVPLSSLIRGSGSTPTRLVLFRRPIEHRCDSREELDAMVLTVVVEQVAELLGMDATDVDPRYRADD
;
A
#
# COMPACT_ATOMS: atom_id res chain seq x y z
N MET A 1 -50.91 56.62 46.77
CA MET A 1 -50.48 55.38 46.11
C MET A 1 -50.06 55.81 44.70
N THR A 2 -48.90 56.47 44.49
CA THR A 2 -47.52 55.91 44.50
C THR A 2 -47.36 55.00 43.28
N GLU A 3 -46.52 55.17 42.26
CA GLU A 3 -45.28 55.93 42.02
C GLU A 3 -45.01 56.06 40.50
N HIS A 4 -44.19 57.04 40.10
CA HIS A 4 -43.50 57.14 38.81
C HIS A 4 -42.23 56.25 38.79
N GLY A 5 -41.78 55.77 37.62
CA GLY A 5 -40.40 55.30 37.45
C GLY A 5 -40.09 54.52 36.17
N LEU A 6 -39.41 55.17 35.22
CA LEU A 6 -38.84 54.63 33.98
C LEU A 6 -37.45 54.02 34.20
N THR A 7 -37.16 52.83 33.62
CA THR A 7 -35.84 52.36 33.11
C THR A 7 -35.94 50.84 32.83
N GLY A 8 -35.49 50.22 31.74
CA GLY A 8 -34.75 50.62 30.55
C GLY A 8 -34.83 49.49 29.49
N ARG A 9 -34.56 49.82 28.23
CA ARG A 9 -34.31 48.84 27.13
C ARG A 9 -32.86 48.33 27.25
N PRO A 10 -32.55 47.10 26.79
CA PRO A 10 -32.13 47.01 25.38
C PRO A 10 -32.54 45.74 24.61
N ALA A 11 -32.46 45.91 23.29
CA ALA A 11 -32.19 44.93 22.23
C ALA A 11 -33.17 43.74 22.09
N GLY A 12 -33.98 43.63 21.03
CA GLY A 12 -33.65 43.97 19.65
C GLY A 12 -32.69 42.95 19.06
N ARG A 13 -33.18 41.75 18.71
CA ARG A 13 -32.78 41.08 17.47
C ARG A 13 -33.73 39.92 17.17
N ARG A 14 -34.65 40.15 16.24
CA ARG A 14 -35.07 39.13 15.27
C ARG A 14 -33.77 38.52 14.72
N ARG A 15 -33.42 37.29 15.14
CA ARG A 15 -32.44 36.52 14.40
C ARG A 15 -33.09 36.12 13.10
N ASP A 16 -32.63 36.80 12.07
CA ASP A 16 -32.79 36.42 10.67
C ASP A 16 -32.58 34.91 10.51
N ARG A 17 -33.57 34.24 9.93
CA ARG A 17 -33.55 32.79 9.68
C ARG A 17 -32.91 32.45 8.33
N ARG A 18 -32.29 33.40 7.63
CA ARG A 18 -31.68 33.18 6.32
C ARG A 18 -30.40 33.98 6.14
N ASP A 19 -29.37 33.56 6.86
CA ASP A 19 -27.99 33.98 6.59
C ASP A 19 -27.07 32.75 6.61
N ARG A 20 -27.30 31.84 5.65
CA ARG A 20 -26.19 31.08 5.08
C ARG A 20 -25.86 31.77 3.77
N GLY A 21 -25.02 32.79 3.87
CA GLY A 21 -24.38 33.41 2.73
C GLY A 21 -23.83 32.34 1.78
N MET A 22 -23.92 32.66 0.49
CA MET A 22 -23.19 31.98 -0.56
C MET A 22 -21.73 31.83 -0.14
N ARG A 23 -21.35 30.64 0.33
CA ARG A 23 -19.97 30.17 0.26
C ARG A 23 -19.85 29.65 -1.17
N GLY A 24 -19.54 30.52 -2.12
CA GLY A 24 -18.17 30.81 -2.50
C GLY A 24 -17.83 29.91 -3.69
N PRO A 25 -17.41 30.44 -4.84
CA PRO A 25 -17.18 29.64 -6.04
C PRO A 25 -16.01 28.68 -5.82
N GLU A 26 -16.11 27.50 -6.42
CA GLU A 26 -15.01 26.62 -6.82
C GLU A 26 -13.69 26.80 -6.08
N VAL A 27 -13.44 25.95 -5.08
CA VAL A 27 -12.04 25.56 -4.79
C VAL A 27 -11.67 24.45 -5.79
N LEU A 28 -11.57 24.85 -7.06
CA LEU A 28 -10.75 24.14 -8.01
C LEU A 28 -9.31 24.32 -7.51
N PRO A 29 -8.51 23.25 -7.31
CA PRO A 29 -7.09 23.47 -7.03
C PRO A 29 -6.53 24.31 -8.18
N PRO A 30 -5.71 25.34 -7.92
CA PRO A 30 -5.15 26.17 -8.98
C PRO A 30 -4.46 25.22 -9.95
N SER A 31 -5.00 25.14 -11.17
CA SER A 31 -4.38 24.44 -12.27
C SER A 31 -2.97 24.99 -12.35
N ALA A 32 -1.98 24.10 -12.16
CA ALA A 32 -0.60 24.46 -12.41
C ALA A 32 -0.51 25.07 -13.82
N PRO A 33 0.31 26.12 -14.04
CA PRO A 33 0.52 26.63 -15.38
C PRO A 33 1.04 25.47 -16.25
N GLY A 34 0.25 25.07 -17.25
CA GLY A 34 0.49 23.88 -18.07
C GLY A 34 -0.61 22.81 -18.05
N GLY A 35 -1.70 22.98 -17.28
CA GLY A 35 -2.88 22.09 -17.37
C GLY A 35 -2.67 20.66 -16.83
N LEU A 36 -1.49 20.38 -16.27
CA LEU A 36 -1.18 19.10 -15.66
C LEU A 36 -1.79 19.08 -14.25
N ARG A 37 -2.85 18.29 -14.07
CA ARG A 37 -3.39 17.91 -12.75
C ARG A 37 -2.22 17.37 -11.92
N ALA A 38 -2.08 17.82 -10.67
CA ALA A 38 -1.11 17.23 -9.75
C ALA A 38 -1.28 15.70 -9.78
N PRO A 39 -0.18 14.92 -9.82
CA PRO A 39 -0.29 13.47 -9.88
C PRO A 39 -1.17 12.99 -8.73
N ASP A 40 -2.12 12.11 -9.05
CA ASP A 40 -2.98 11.53 -8.03
C ASP A 40 -2.11 10.82 -6.99
N ARG A 41 -2.55 10.80 -5.73
CA ARG A 41 -1.79 10.07 -4.72
C ARG A 41 -1.87 8.59 -5.06
N PRO A 42 -0.75 7.85 -5.08
CA PRO A 42 -0.78 6.44 -5.45
C PRO A 42 -1.69 5.69 -4.48
N THR A 43 -2.50 4.78 -5.01
CA THR A 43 -3.37 3.86 -4.27
C THR A 43 -2.54 2.91 -3.41
N ARG A 44 -3.19 2.18 -2.47
CA ARG A 44 -2.50 1.14 -1.67
C ARG A 44 -1.82 0.09 -2.55
N ARG A 45 -2.54 -0.37 -3.58
CA ARG A 45 -2.03 -1.35 -4.54
C ARG A 45 -0.82 -0.82 -5.31
N GLU A 46 -0.91 0.38 -5.89
CA GLU A 46 0.22 0.96 -6.64
C GLU A 46 1.47 1.15 -5.77
N ARG A 47 1.29 1.50 -4.48
CA ARG A 47 2.41 1.59 -3.54
C ARG A 47 3.05 0.23 -3.27
N PHE A 48 2.24 -0.81 -3.09
CA PHE A 48 2.72 -2.17 -2.92
C PHE A 48 3.46 -2.66 -4.18
N ASP A 49 2.86 -2.47 -5.35
CA ASP A 49 3.45 -2.86 -6.63
C ASP A 49 4.78 -2.14 -6.87
N SER A 50 4.87 -0.85 -6.54
CA SER A 50 6.12 -0.07 -6.63
C SER A 50 7.21 -0.60 -5.69
N LEU A 51 6.82 -1.05 -4.50
CA LEU A 51 7.72 -1.62 -3.51
C LEU A 51 8.28 -2.96 -4.00
N VAL A 52 7.38 -3.86 -4.42
CA VAL A 52 7.76 -5.17 -5.00
C VAL A 52 8.70 -4.97 -6.18
N LEU A 53 8.38 -4.05 -7.10
CA LEU A 53 9.22 -3.75 -8.26
C LEU A 53 10.62 -3.32 -7.83
N GLY A 54 10.74 -2.42 -6.83
CA GLY A 54 12.04 -1.98 -6.33
C GLY A 54 12.89 -3.11 -5.75
N VAL A 55 12.29 -4.05 -5.03
CA VAL A 55 12.97 -5.23 -4.49
C VAL A 55 13.40 -6.18 -5.60
N VAL A 56 12.48 -6.52 -6.51
CA VAL A 56 12.72 -7.45 -7.61
C VAL A 56 13.81 -6.93 -8.55
N SER A 57 13.77 -5.66 -8.94
CA SER A 57 14.80 -5.08 -9.81
C SER A 57 16.20 -5.16 -9.21
N ALA A 58 16.35 -4.97 -7.90
CA ALA A 58 17.64 -5.10 -7.22
C ALA A 58 18.15 -6.55 -7.21
N ILE A 59 17.24 -7.52 -7.10
CA ILE A 59 17.57 -8.94 -7.14
C ILE A 59 17.95 -9.38 -8.57
N GLU A 60 17.18 -8.96 -9.57
CA GLU A 60 17.46 -9.27 -10.97
C GLU A 60 18.81 -8.71 -11.39
N GLU A 61 19.14 -7.46 -11.02
CA GLU A 61 20.44 -6.87 -11.30
C GLU A 61 21.60 -7.73 -10.78
N ARG A 62 21.46 -8.31 -9.58
CA ARG A 62 22.48 -9.14 -8.94
C ARG A 62 22.52 -10.59 -9.44
N TRP A 63 21.37 -11.18 -9.77
CA TRP A 63 21.22 -12.63 -9.94
C TRP A 63 20.66 -13.08 -11.30
N HIS A 64 20.49 -12.17 -12.27
CA HIS A 64 19.94 -12.50 -13.60
C HIS A 64 20.63 -13.68 -14.28
N ASP A 65 21.96 -13.80 -14.19
CA ASP A 65 22.73 -14.90 -14.80
C ASP A 65 22.39 -16.30 -14.23
N ARG A 66 21.81 -16.36 -13.02
CA ARG A 66 21.51 -17.61 -12.31
C ARG A 66 20.03 -17.93 -12.21
N LEU A 67 19.15 -16.92 -12.17
CA LEU A 67 17.72 -17.12 -11.99
C LEU A 67 17.02 -17.68 -13.23
N GLY A 68 17.59 -17.49 -14.43
CA GLY A 68 16.93 -17.87 -15.67
C GLY A 68 15.63 -17.07 -15.88
N LEU A 69 14.63 -17.68 -16.55
CA LEU A 69 13.37 -17.01 -16.83
C LEU A 69 12.43 -17.11 -15.62
N VAL A 70 12.35 -16.02 -14.84
CA VAL A 70 11.44 -15.87 -13.70
C VAL A 70 10.44 -14.75 -13.97
N GLU A 71 9.16 -15.03 -13.74
CA GLU A 71 8.08 -14.05 -13.76
C GLU A 71 7.66 -13.71 -12.33
N PHE A 72 7.63 -12.42 -12.00
CA PHE A 72 7.12 -11.91 -10.73
C PHE A 72 5.69 -11.38 -10.94
N ALA A 73 4.78 -11.80 -10.07
CA ALA A 73 3.38 -11.38 -10.13
C ALA A 73 2.86 -10.99 -8.75
N VAL A 74 1.86 -10.11 -8.71
CA VAL A 74 1.16 -9.71 -7.49
C VAL A 74 -0.32 -10.04 -7.64
N GLU A 75 -0.85 -10.80 -6.69
CA GLU A 75 -2.27 -11.11 -6.56
C GLU A 75 -2.80 -10.60 -5.23
N ASP A 76 -4.11 -10.36 -5.14
CA ASP A 76 -4.71 -9.82 -3.92
C ASP A 76 -4.74 -10.87 -2.81
N THR A 77 -5.22 -12.08 -3.09
CA THR A 77 -5.38 -13.18 -2.14
C THR A 77 -5.19 -14.51 -2.84
N PRO A 78 -4.60 -15.51 -2.18
CA PRO A 78 -4.56 -16.86 -2.71
C PRO A 78 -5.97 -17.46 -2.78
N LEU A 79 -6.17 -18.36 -3.72
CA LEU A 79 -7.32 -19.27 -3.70
C LEU A 79 -6.93 -20.47 -2.82
N VAL A 80 -7.30 -20.40 -1.53
CA VAL A 80 -7.14 -21.53 -0.60
C VAL A 80 -8.46 -22.31 -0.52
N PRO A 81 -8.44 -23.66 -0.62
CA PRO A 81 -9.59 -24.50 -0.33
C PRO A 81 -10.11 -24.32 1.10
N ASP A 82 -11.39 -24.64 1.32
CA ASP A 82 -12.01 -24.57 2.65
C ASP A 82 -11.37 -25.55 3.66
N ASP A 83 -10.73 -26.62 3.18
CA ASP A 83 -10.04 -27.66 3.95
C ASP A 83 -8.52 -27.42 4.11
N TRP A 84 -8.05 -26.19 3.91
CA TRP A 84 -6.62 -25.86 4.02
C TRP A 84 -6.06 -26.13 5.43
N GLU A 85 -5.20 -27.14 5.54
CA GLU A 85 -4.67 -27.63 6.83
C GLU A 85 -3.39 -26.92 7.31
N GLN A 86 -2.76 -26.05 6.50
CA GLN A 86 -1.56 -25.34 6.93
C GLN A 86 -1.89 -24.20 7.89
N THR A 87 -0.98 -23.90 8.81
CA THR A 87 -1.10 -22.83 9.80
C THR A 87 -0.95 -21.45 9.14
N GLY A 88 -1.99 -21.01 8.43
CA GLY A 88 -2.13 -19.65 7.92
C GLY A 88 -2.24 -19.52 6.40
N VAL A 89 -2.61 -18.30 5.99
CA VAL A 89 -2.73 -17.91 4.58
C VAL A 89 -1.32 -17.66 4.01
N PRO A 90 -0.95 -18.27 2.86
CA PRO A 90 0.37 -18.08 2.27
C PRO A 90 0.61 -16.63 1.86
N LEU A 91 1.87 -16.20 1.97
CA LEU A 91 2.35 -14.86 1.56
C LEU A 91 2.82 -14.83 0.11
N SER A 92 3.31 -15.97 -0.39
CA SER A 92 3.75 -16.15 -1.77
C SER A 92 3.43 -17.55 -2.28
N SER A 93 3.52 -17.72 -3.59
CA SER A 93 3.49 -19.02 -4.26
C SER A 93 4.60 -19.07 -5.29
N LEU A 94 5.46 -20.09 -5.19
CA LEU A 94 6.54 -20.34 -6.13
C LEU A 94 6.20 -21.56 -7.01
N ILE A 95 5.98 -21.30 -8.30
CA ILE A 95 5.63 -22.31 -9.28
C ILE A 95 6.83 -22.50 -10.20
N ARG A 96 7.52 -23.64 -10.07
CA ARG A 96 8.72 -23.92 -10.87
C ARG A 96 8.32 -24.21 -12.32
N GLY A 97 8.95 -23.47 -13.23
CA GLY A 97 8.78 -23.62 -14.67
C GLY A 97 9.51 -24.85 -15.20
N SER A 98 9.21 -25.24 -16.44
CA SER A 98 9.93 -26.29 -17.16
C SER A 98 10.00 -26.01 -18.66
N GLY A 99 11.14 -26.31 -19.28
CA GLY A 99 11.37 -26.06 -20.69
C GLY A 99 11.23 -24.58 -21.04
N SER A 100 10.25 -24.24 -21.89
CA SER A 100 9.92 -22.86 -22.27
C SER A 100 8.97 -22.15 -21.29
N THR A 101 8.53 -22.82 -20.23
CA THR A 101 7.61 -22.25 -19.24
C THR A 101 8.42 -21.56 -18.15
N PRO A 102 8.21 -20.25 -17.91
CA PRO A 102 8.91 -19.52 -16.86
C PRO A 102 8.58 -20.08 -15.48
N THR A 103 9.54 -19.95 -14.55
CA THR A 103 9.23 -20.04 -13.12
C THR A 103 8.43 -18.82 -12.73
N ARG A 104 7.38 -18.97 -11.93
CA ARG A 104 6.54 -17.85 -11.49
C ARG A 104 6.58 -17.71 -9.97
N LEU A 105 6.92 -16.52 -9.50
CA LEU A 105 6.80 -16.13 -8.11
C LEU A 105 5.64 -15.15 -7.96
N VAL A 106 4.59 -15.58 -7.25
CA VAL A 106 3.42 -14.76 -6.95
C VAL A 106 3.48 -14.27 -5.51
N LEU A 107 3.29 -12.98 -5.28
CA LEU A 107 3.14 -12.35 -3.97
C LEU A 107 1.66 -12.06 -3.69
N PHE A 108 1.18 -12.41 -2.51
CA PHE A 108 -0.20 -12.16 -2.09
C PHE A 108 -0.30 -10.89 -1.25
N ARG A 109 -0.77 -9.82 -1.87
CA ARG A 109 -0.79 -8.47 -1.32
C ARG A 109 -1.58 -8.37 -0.01
N ARG A 110 -2.82 -8.85 0.05
CA ARG A 110 -3.65 -8.69 1.27
C ARG A 110 -3.10 -9.48 2.47
N PRO A 111 -2.67 -10.74 2.33
CA PRO A 111 -2.00 -11.46 3.42
C PRO A 111 -0.73 -10.77 3.94
N ILE A 112 0.06 -10.15 3.05
CA ILE A 112 1.25 -9.39 3.42
C ILE A 112 0.87 -8.08 4.13
N GLU A 113 -0.01 -7.26 3.52
CA GLU A 113 -0.50 -6.01 4.12
C GLU A 113 -1.16 -6.24 5.49
N HIS A 114 -1.84 -7.37 5.69
CA HIS A 114 -2.53 -7.66 6.95
C HIS A 114 -1.58 -7.98 8.11
N ARG A 115 -0.35 -8.43 7.82
CA ARG A 115 0.66 -8.74 8.84
C ARG A 115 1.53 -7.54 9.23
N CYS A 116 1.36 -6.40 8.56
CA CYS A 116 2.19 -5.22 8.75
C CYS A 116 1.34 -4.04 9.24
N ASP A 117 1.73 -3.42 10.34
CA ASP A 117 1.07 -2.24 10.90
C ASP A 117 1.68 -0.94 10.35
N SER A 118 2.91 -0.99 9.84
CA SER A 118 3.64 0.17 9.33
C SER A 118 4.17 -0.03 7.90
N ARG A 119 4.53 1.09 7.26
CA ARG A 119 5.16 1.06 5.92
C ARG A 119 6.55 0.41 5.97
N GLU A 120 7.26 0.58 7.08
CA GLU A 120 8.60 0.01 7.26
C GLU A 120 8.52 -1.52 7.42
N GLU A 121 7.56 -2.00 8.21
CA GLU A 121 7.26 -3.44 8.30
C GLU A 121 6.83 -4.02 6.96
N LEU A 122 6.02 -3.30 6.18
CA LEU A 122 5.62 -3.75 4.85
C LEU A 122 6.82 -3.89 3.90
N ASP A 123 7.76 -2.94 3.97
CA ASP A 123 9.00 -2.97 3.18
C ASP A 123 9.87 -4.17 3.55
N ALA A 124 10.08 -4.36 4.85
CA ALA A 124 10.81 -5.50 5.39
C ALA A 124 10.13 -6.83 5.02
N MET A 125 8.82 -6.96 5.20
CA MET A 125 8.06 -8.18 4.90
C MET A 125 8.14 -8.56 3.42
N VAL A 126 7.98 -7.59 2.50
CA VAL A 126 8.11 -7.87 1.07
C VAL A 126 9.55 -8.27 0.72
N LEU A 127 10.55 -7.57 1.27
CA LEU A 127 11.94 -7.95 1.09
C LEU A 127 12.19 -9.39 1.55
N THR A 128 11.79 -9.73 2.78
CA THR A 128 11.92 -11.06 3.36
C THR A 128 11.30 -12.12 2.46
N VAL A 129 10.02 -11.97 2.11
CA VAL A 129 9.33 -12.95 1.27
C VAL A 129 10.01 -13.11 -0.08
N VAL A 130 10.39 -12.03 -0.77
CA VAL A 130 11.03 -12.17 -2.09
C VAL A 130 12.41 -12.81 -1.96
N VAL A 131 13.22 -12.40 -0.98
CA VAL A 131 14.58 -12.91 -0.79
C VAL A 131 14.57 -14.39 -0.44
N GLU A 132 13.69 -14.84 0.46
CA GLU A 132 13.57 -16.25 0.82
C GLU A 132 13.20 -17.12 -0.39
N GLN A 133 12.24 -16.69 -1.19
CA GLN A 133 11.80 -17.45 -2.37
C GLN A 133 12.88 -17.49 -3.45
N VAL A 134 13.63 -16.40 -3.61
CA VAL A 134 14.79 -16.35 -4.52
C VAL A 134 15.94 -17.22 -4.01
N ALA A 135 16.18 -17.24 -2.70
CA ALA A 135 17.17 -18.12 -2.07
C ALA A 135 16.82 -19.59 -2.29
N GLU A 136 15.54 -19.96 -2.18
CA GLU A 136 15.04 -21.30 -2.49
C GLU A 136 15.22 -21.66 -3.97
N LEU A 137 15.08 -20.69 -4.89
CA LEU A 137 15.35 -20.91 -6.31
C LEU A 137 16.83 -21.12 -6.60
N LEU A 138 17.70 -20.35 -5.96
CA LEU A 138 19.15 -20.39 -6.17
C LEU A 138 19.86 -21.50 -5.37
N GLY A 139 19.20 -22.07 -4.36
CA GLY A 139 19.80 -23.02 -3.42
C GLY A 139 20.88 -22.36 -2.55
N MET A 140 20.63 -21.14 -2.08
CA MET A 140 21.56 -20.30 -1.31
C MET A 140 20.94 -19.87 0.02
N ASP A 141 21.75 -19.30 0.91
CA ASP A 141 21.22 -18.62 2.10
C ASP A 141 20.57 -17.29 1.72
N ALA A 142 19.49 -16.91 2.39
CA ALA A 142 18.78 -15.65 2.16
C ALA A 142 19.68 -14.42 2.39
N THR A 143 20.59 -14.50 3.37
CA THR A 143 21.56 -13.44 3.67
C THR A 143 22.56 -13.24 2.54
N ASP A 144 22.88 -14.30 1.79
CA ASP A 144 23.75 -14.23 0.61
C ASP A 144 23.03 -13.61 -0.59
N VAL A 145 21.70 -13.78 -0.69
CA VAL A 145 20.88 -13.24 -1.79
C VAL A 145 20.77 -11.71 -1.68
N ASP A 146 20.43 -11.20 -0.50
CA ASP A 146 20.39 -9.75 -0.25
C ASP A 146 20.86 -9.37 1.16
N PRO A 147 21.86 -8.46 1.29
CA PRO A 147 22.40 -8.10 2.60
C PRO A 147 21.44 -7.27 3.47
N ARG A 148 20.33 -6.77 2.91
CA ARG A 148 19.27 -6.10 3.68
C ARG A 148 18.37 -7.10 4.39
N TYR A 149 18.41 -8.38 4.00
CA TYR A 149 17.64 -9.44 4.63
C TYR A 149 18.00 -9.56 6.11
N ARG A 150 16.98 -9.67 6.94
CA ARG A 150 17.10 -9.96 8.37
C ARG A 150 16.09 -11.07 8.65
N ALA A 151 16.56 -12.22 9.11
CA ALA A 151 15.66 -13.24 9.61
C ALA A 151 14.91 -12.63 10.82
N ASP A 152 13.58 -12.55 10.73
CA ASP A 152 12.75 -12.28 11.89
C ASP A 152 12.76 -13.54 12.76
N ASP A 153 13.23 -13.41 14.01
CA ASP A 153 13.34 -14.48 15.02
C ASP A 153 11.99 -14.75 15.71
#